data_AF-A0A0E3NRR3-F1
#
_entry.id   AF-A0A0E3NRR3-F1
#
_cell.length_a   1.000
_cell.length_b   1.000
_cell.length_c   1.000
_cell.angle_alpha   90.00
_cell.angle_beta   90.00
_cell.angle_gamma   90.00
#
_symmetry.space_group_name_H-M   'P 1'
#
loop_
_entity.id
_entity.type
_entity.pdbx_description
1 polymer ?
#
loop_
_entity_poly.entity_id
_entity_poly.type
_entity_poly.pdbx_seq_one_letter_code
_entity_poly.pdbx_strand_id
1 'polypeptide(L)'
;MKGFKKEDIAAELIESIARRVAVMVRQVGVKQNVAFVGSVAKKPGMKVFLEKELGISLYVPTEPQITGAIGAATCMESGKTE
;
A
#
# COMPACT_ATOMS: atom_id res chain seq x y z
N MET A 1 -17.52 -10.91 -30.26
CA MET A 1 -16.53 -10.33 -29.33
C MET A 1 -16.90 -10.77 -27.93
N LYS A 2 -16.01 -11.46 -27.22
CA LYS A 2 -16.22 -11.78 -25.80
C LYS A 2 -16.08 -10.45 -25.05
N GLY A 3 -17.18 -9.92 -24.51
CA GLY A 3 -17.13 -8.71 -23.71
C GLY A 3 -16.37 -8.99 -22.42
N PHE A 4 -15.44 -8.10 -22.05
CA PHE A 4 -14.80 -8.15 -20.75
C PHE A 4 -15.81 -7.69 -19.69
N LYS A 5 -15.85 -8.38 -18.55
CA LYS A 5 -16.68 -7.92 -17.43
C LYS A 5 -16.03 -6.68 -16.83
N LYS A 6 -16.83 -5.77 -16.27
CA LYS A 6 -16.32 -4.52 -15.68
C LYS A 6 -15.37 -4.81 -14.52
N GLU A 7 -15.63 -5.90 -13.80
CA GLU A 7 -14.83 -6.40 -12.68
C GLU A 7 -13.44 -6.84 -13.14
N ASP A 8 -13.35 -7.49 -14.30
CA ASP A 8 -12.08 -7.94 -14.88
C ASP A 8 -11.19 -6.74 -15.24
N ILE A 9 -11.78 -5.71 -15.87
CA ILE A 9 -11.07 -4.47 -16.23
C ILE A 9 -10.58 -3.74 -14.98
N ALA A 10 -11.42 -3.64 -13.94
CA ALA A 10 -11.02 -3.00 -12.70
C ALA A 10 -9.90 -3.77 -11.99
N ALA A 11 -9.95 -5.11 -12.00
CA ALA A 11 -8.92 -5.96 -11.42
C ALA A 11 -7.58 -5.78 -12.15
N GLU A 12 -7.57 -5.80 -13.48
CA GLU A 12 -6.35 -5.58 -14.28
C GLU A 12 -5.72 -4.20 -14.03
N LEU A 13 -6.56 -3.16 -13.88
CA LEU A 13 -6.08 -1.82 -13.52
C LEU A 13 -5.40 -1.80 -12.15
N ILE A 14 -6.04 -2.40 -11.13
CA ILE A 14 -5.47 -2.47 -9.78
C ILE A 14 -4.16 -3.27 -9.79
N GLU A 15 -4.12 -4.39 -10.52
CA GLU A 15 -2.92 -5.22 -10.63
C GLU A 15 -1.77 -4.48 -11.34
N SER A 16 -2.08 -3.69 -12.39
CA SER A 16 -1.10 -2.83 -13.06
C SER A 16 -0.46 -1.80 -12.11
N ILE A 17 -1.29 -1.19 -11.25
CA ILE A 17 -0.81 -0.25 -10.23
C ILE A 17 0.07 -0.98 -9.20
N ALA A 18 -0.36 -2.15 -8.72
CA ALA A 18 0.41 -2.95 -7.77
C ALA A 18 1.79 -3.34 -8.32
N ARG A 19 1.85 -3.78 -9.59
CA ARG A 19 3.12 -4.08 -10.28
C ARG A 19 4.07 -2.88 -10.31
N ARG A 20 3.57 -1.69 -10.66
CA ARG A 20 4.38 -0.47 -10.68
C ARG A 20 4.97 -0.15 -9.30
N VAL A 21 4.15 -0.23 -8.26
CA VAL A 21 4.60 0.01 -6.88
C VAL A 21 5.62 -1.05 -6.47
N ALA A 22 5.42 -2.31 -6.82
CA ALA A 22 6.33 -3.40 -6.50
C ALA A 22 7.73 -3.19 -7.11
N VAL A 23 7.81 -2.69 -8.35
CA VAL A 23 9.10 -2.32 -8.97
C VAL A 23 9.81 -1.24 -8.16
N MET A 24 9.11 -0.17 -7.76
CA MET A 24 9.70 0.91 -6.96
C MET A 24 10.21 0.41 -5.61
N VAL A 25 9.42 -0.44 -4.95
CA VAL A 25 9.74 -1.02 -3.65
C VAL A 25 10.97 -1.95 -3.74
N ARG A 26 11.08 -2.75 -4.81
CA ARG A 26 12.25 -3.61 -5.07
C ARG A 26 13.53 -2.79 -5.28
N GLN A 27 13.45 -1.62 -5.91
CA GLN A 27 14.61 -0.74 -6.11
C GLN A 27 15.17 -0.17 -4.80
N VAL A 28 14.31 0.14 -3.84
CA VAL A 28 14.71 0.65 -2.52
C VAL A 28 15.27 -0.46 -1.61
N GLY A 29 14.93 -1.71 -1.91
CA GLY A 29 15.29 -2.87 -1.09
C GLY A 29 14.27 -3.11 0.02
N VAL A 30 13.63 -4.27 0.00
CA VAL A 30 12.58 -4.63 0.96
C VAL A 30 13.18 -5.23 2.21
N LYS A 31 12.87 -4.64 3.37
CA LYS A 31 13.20 -5.20 4.69
C LYS A 31 12.00 -5.96 5.25
N GLN A 32 12.25 -6.78 6.27
CA GLN A 32 11.16 -7.41 7.03
C GLN A 32 10.27 -6.34 7.69
N ASN A 33 8.99 -6.67 7.91
CA ASN A 33 7.97 -5.80 8.49
C ASN A 33 7.62 -4.58 7.63
N VAL A 34 6.82 -4.79 6.58
CA VAL A 34 6.35 -3.70 5.71
C VAL A 34 4.94 -3.31 6.07
N ALA A 35 4.74 -2.02 6.36
CA ALA A 35 3.43 -1.43 6.58
C ALA A 35 2.89 -0.81 5.28
N PHE A 36 1.62 -1.08 4.97
CA PHE A 36 0.90 -0.45 3.87
C PHE A 36 -0.12 0.54 4.43
N VAL A 37 0.06 1.82 4.10
CA VAL A 37 -0.69 2.96 4.63
C VAL A 37 -1.32 3.81 3.52
N GLY A 38 -2.14 4.79 3.88
CA GLY A 38 -2.89 5.64 2.97
C GLY A 38 -4.34 5.16 2.76
N SER A 39 -5.12 5.93 1.99
CA SER A 39 -6.55 5.64 1.75
C SER A 39 -6.77 4.32 1.00
N VAL A 40 -5.87 3.99 0.07
CA VAL A 40 -5.94 2.77 -0.76
C VAL A 40 -5.73 1.51 0.09
N ALA A 41 -5.04 1.60 1.22
CA ALA A 41 -4.86 0.47 2.14
C ALA A 41 -6.18 -0.03 2.77
N LYS A 42 -7.24 0.79 2.78
CA LYS A 42 -8.59 0.36 3.17
C LYS A 42 -9.25 -0.56 2.13
N LYS A 43 -8.69 -0.69 0.92
CA LYS A 43 -9.22 -1.53 -0.16
C LYS A 43 -8.43 -2.86 -0.20
N PRO A 44 -9.06 -4.01 0.15
CA PRO A 44 -8.34 -5.27 0.29
C PRO A 44 -7.73 -5.78 -1.02
N GLY A 45 -8.33 -5.45 -2.17
CA GLY A 45 -7.82 -5.88 -3.49
C GLY A 45 -6.38 -5.41 -3.75
N MET A 46 -6.05 -4.17 -3.39
CA MET A 46 -4.69 -3.64 -3.58
C MET A 46 -3.68 -4.37 -2.68
N LYS A 47 -4.04 -4.65 -1.43
CA LYS A 47 -3.18 -5.40 -0.50
C LYS A 47 -2.83 -6.77 -1.08
N VAL A 48 -3.83 -7.52 -1.56
CA VAL A 48 -3.63 -8.87 -2.12
C VAL A 48 -2.68 -8.85 -3.31
N PHE A 49 -2.89 -7.92 -4.26
CA PHE A 49 -2.00 -7.82 -5.42
C PHE A 49 -0.59 -7.38 -5.04
N LEU A 50 -0.43 -6.43 -4.11
CA LEU A 50 0.89 -6.01 -3.65
C LEU A 50 1.63 -7.13 -2.91
N GLU A 51 0.95 -7.88 -2.03
CA GLU A 51 1.54 -9.04 -1.34
C GLU A 51 2.00 -10.11 -2.34
N LYS A 52 1.19 -10.38 -3.39
CA LYS A 52 1.55 -11.29 -4.49
C LYS A 52 2.79 -10.79 -5.26
N GLU A 53 2.80 -9.52 -5.67
CA GLU A 53 3.88 -8.94 -6.48
C GLU A 53 5.18 -8.77 -5.69
N LEU A 54 5.11 -8.55 -4.37
CA LEU A 54 6.28 -8.37 -3.51
C LEU A 54 6.77 -9.69 -2.88
N GLY A 55 5.91 -10.70 -2.78
CA GLY A 55 6.23 -11.97 -2.13
C GLY A 55 6.39 -11.88 -0.62
N ILE A 56 5.76 -10.88 0.01
CA ILE A 56 5.81 -10.64 1.47
C ILE A 56 4.43 -10.30 2.00
N SER A 57 4.23 -10.49 3.30
CA SER A 57 3.02 -10.01 3.99
C SER A 57 3.13 -8.52 4.30
N LEU A 58 2.02 -7.80 4.11
CA LEU A 58 1.88 -6.39 4.42
C LEU A 58 1.00 -6.22 5.66
N TYR A 59 1.52 -5.48 6.63
CA TYR A 59 0.74 -5.00 7.77
C TYR A 59 -0.09 -3.78 7.37
N VAL A 60 -1.39 -3.79 7.66
CA VAL A 60 -2.27 -2.64 7.45
C VAL A 60 -2.78 -2.18 8.83
N PRO A 61 -2.42 -0.96 9.29
CA PRO A 61 -2.98 -0.40 10.51
C PRO A 61 -4.50 -0.25 10.43
N THR A 62 -5.18 -0.22 11.59
CA THR A 62 -6.64 0.01 11.65
C THR A 62 -7.07 1.29 10.94
N GLU A 63 -6.30 2.37 11.12
CA GLU A 63 -6.55 3.67 10.49
C GLU A 63 -5.38 4.09 9.59
N PRO A 64 -5.24 3.47 8.40
CA PRO A 64 -4.08 3.67 7.55
C PRO A 64 -4.05 5.07 6.90
N GLN A 65 -5.18 5.77 6.83
CA GLN A 65 -5.31 7.06 6.16
C GLN A 65 -4.76 8.23 7.00
N ILE A 66 -4.75 8.11 8.32
CA ILE A 66 -4.35 9.18 9.24
C ILE A 66 -2.97 8.95 9.88
N THR A 67 -2.26 7.88 9.50
CA THR A 67 -0.94 7.56 10.07
C THR A 67 0.06 8.71 9.95
N GLY A 68 0.02 9.48 8.86
CA GLY A 68 0.84 10.67 8.68
C GLY A 68 0.50 11.79 9.68
N ALA A 69 -0.78 12.03 9.94
CA ALA A 69 -1.21 13.03 10.92
C ALA A 69 -0.84 12.62 12.35
N ILE A 70 -0.98 11.33 12.67
CA ILE A 70 -0.52 10.75 13.95
C ILE A 70 0.99 10.98 14.10
N GLY A 71 1.77 10.65 13.07
CA GLY A 71 3.22 10.88 13.07
C GLY A 71 3.59 12.35 13.31
N ALA A 72 2.90 13.28 12.65
CA ALA A 72 3.10 14.72 12.85
C ALA A 72 2.80 15.16 14.29
N ALA A 73 1.69 14.68 14.86
CA ALA A 73 1.33 14.98 16.26
C ALA A 73 2.38 14.44 17.25
N THR A 74 2.85 13.20 17.05
CA THR A 74 3.90 12.59 17.88
C THR A 74 5.23 13.32 17.76
N CYS A 75 5.60 13.80 16.57
CA CYS A 75 6.81 14.60 16.40
C CYS A 75 6.75 15.91 17.21
N MET A 76 5.59 16.57 17.24
CA MET A 76 5.40 17.79 18.04
C MET A 76 5.47 17.52 19.56
N GLU A 77 4.88 16.41 20.01
CA GLU A 77 4.90 16.03 21.44
C GLU A 77 6.30 15.65 21.93
N SER A 78 7.10 14.99 21.08
CA SER A 78 8.42 14.46 21.46
C SER A 78 9.55 15.51 21.51
N GLY A 79 9.26 16.79 21.30
CA GLY A 79 10.21 17.89 21.50
C GLY A 79 11.48 17.84 20.64
N LYS A 80 11.50 17.03 19.58
CA LYS A 80 12.60 17.00 18.61
C LYS A 80 12.45 18.16 17.63
N THR A 81 12.73 19.36 18.11
CA THR A 81 13.14 20.47 17.26
C THR A 81 14.56 20.17 16.80
N GLU A 82 14.74 19.95 15.49
CA GLU A 82 16.05 20.13 14.85
C GLU A 82 16.57 21.55 15.06
#